data_AF-A0A1I3WQD3-F1
#
_entry.id   AF-A0A1I3WQD3-F1
#
_cell.length_a   1.000
_cell.length_b   1.000
_cell.length_c   1.000
_cell.angle_alpha   90.00
_cell.angle_beta   90.00
_cell.angle_gamma   90.00
#
_symmetry.space_group_name_H-M   'P 1'
#
loop_
_entity.id
_entity.type
_entity.pdbx_description
1 polymer ?
#
loop_
_entity_poly.entity_id
_entity_poly.type
_entity_poly.pdbx_seq_one_letter_code
_entity_poly.pdbx_strand_id
1 'polypeptide(L)'
;MPAEPIAGDARKDHRLVLDGIFLIARTDAQWRDLHEHFDKWSSVYRQFRRWTLAGLWEHLLEALNETEGVGETVQMIDSTIIRAHHCAAGAKGGLRVRVLGAQEVASRQKSTSARMAKACR
;
A
#
# COMPACT_ATOMS: atom_id res chain seq x y z
N MET A 1 48.67 33.94 1.82
CA MET A 1 47.26 33.52 1.80
C MET A 1 47.23 32.03 2.03
N PRO A 2 46.65 31.51 3.13
CA PRO A 2 46.45 30.07 3.24
C PRO A 2 45.22 29.69 2.42
N ALA A 3 45.31 28.56 1.72
CA ALA A 3 44.22 27.99 0.94
C ALA A 3 43.15 27.42 1.89
N GLU A 4 41.89 27.77 1.63
CA GLU A 4 40.72 27.17 2.28
C GLU A 4 40.72 25.64 2.03
N PRO A 5 40.51 24.81 3.06
CA PRO A 5 40.34 23.38 2.84
C PRO A 5 39.02 23.17 2.09
N ILE A 6 39.08 22.52 0.92
CA ILE A 6 37.88 22.05 0.22
C ILE A 6 37.27 21.00 1.16
N ALA A 7 36.25 21.42 1.92
CA ALA A 7 35.57 20.58 2.88
C ALA A 7 35.14 19.29 2.17
N GLY A 8 35.75 18.18 2.58
CA GLY A 8 35.38 16.85 2.10
C GLY A 8 33.90 16.61 2.35
N ASP A 9 33.23 16.08 1.32
CA ASP A 9 31.83 15.68 1.30
C ASP A 9 31.35 15.22 2.69
N ALA A 10 30.53 16.05 3.33
CA ALA A 10 29.94 15.74 4.62
C ALA A 10 29.16 14.44 4.43
N ARG A 11 29.68 13.34 5.02
CA ARG A 11 29.04 12.02 4.91
C ARG A 11 27.56 12.20 5.23
N LYS A 12 26.71 11.92 4.23
CA LYS A 12 25.26 12.02 4.39
C LYS A 12 24.87 11.24 5.62
N ASP A 13 24.12 11.88 6.51
CA ASP A 13 23.65 11.21 7.72
C ASP A 13 22.72 10.07 7.32
N HIS A 14 23.22 8.85 7.41
CA HIS A 14 22.48 7.65 7.03
C HIS A 14 21.24 7.46 7.91
N ARG A 15 21.21 8.04 9.12
CA ARG A 15 20.02 8.02 9.99
C ARG A 15 18.88 8.80 9.38
N LEU A 16 19.13 10.03 8.92
CA LEU A 16 18.09 10.85 8.27
C LEU A 16 17.51 10.18 7.03
N VAL A 17 18.37 9.51 6.25
CA VAL A 17 17.93 8.75 5.07
C VAL A 17 17.06 7.56 5.46
N LEU A 18 17.45 6.81 6.49
CA LEU A 18 16.65 5.70 7.02
C LEU A 18 15.31 6.19 7.58
N ASP A 19 15.29 7.26 8.36
CA ASP A 19 14.08 7.84 8.93
C ASP A 19 13.10 8.29 7.82
N GLY A 20 13.62 8.90 6.76
CA GLY A 20 12.83 9.25 5.59
C GLY A 20 12.24 8.03 4.86
N ILE A 21 13.02 6.96 4.72
CA ILE A 21 12.54 5.69 4.15
C ILE A 21 11.44 5.09 5.03
N PHE A 22 11.63 5.08 6.36
CA PHE A 22 10.63 4.55 7.29
C PHE A 22 9.35 5.36 7.31
N LEU A 23 9.42 6.69 7.17
CA LEU A 23 8.23 7.52 7.02
C LEU A 23 7.41 7.09 5.79
N ILE A 24 8.06 6.96 4.63
CA ILE A 24 7.41 6.52 3.39
C ILE A 24 6.85 5.10 3.55
N ALA A 25 7.62 4.16 4.09
CA ALA A 25 7.17 2.77 4.30
C ALA A 25 5.98 2.67 5.26
N ARG A 26 5.90 3.54 6.27
CA ARG A 26 4.82 3.55 7.27
C ARG A 26 3.54 4.21 6.76
N THR A 27 3.67 5.27 5.95
CA THR A 27 2.53 6.11 5.54
C THR A 27 2.05 5.84 4.11
N ASP A 28 2.84 5.10 3.33
CA ASP A 28 2.66 4.88 1.89
C ASP A 28 2.56 6.20 1.09
N ALA A 29 3.15 7.29 1.62
CA ALA A 29 3.20 8.57 0.96
C ALA A 29 4.05 8.51 -0.32
N GLN A 30 3.80 9.40 -1.28
CA GLN A 30 4.64 9.48 -2.47
C GLN A 30 6.03 9.98 -2.06
N TRP A 31 7.07 9.42 -2.67
CA TRP A 31 8.46 9.87 -2.44
C TRP A 31 8.64 11.39 -2.62
N ARG A 32 7.87 12.00 -3.52
CA ARG A 32 7.94 13.45 -3.79
C ARG A 32 7.44 14.31 -2.62
N ASP A 33 6.62 13.74 -1.75
CA ASP A 33 6.04 14.41 -0.59
C ASP A 33 6.92 14.25 0.67
N LEU A 34 8.11 13.68 0.53
CA LEU A 34 9.05 13.55 1.65
C LEU A 34 9.43 14.94 2.18
N HIS A 35 9.31 15.11 3.50
CA HIS A 35 9.60 16.38 4.15
C HIS A 35 11.08 16.77 3.95
N GLU A 36 11.34 18.06 3.73
CA GLU A 36 12.69 18.60 3.45
C GLU A 36 13.70 18.36 4.58
N HIS A 37 13.22 18.00 5.77
CA HIS A 37 14.05 17.66 6.94
C HIS A 37 14.93 16.40 6.74
N PHE A 38 14.52 15.44 5.90
CA PHE A 38 15.17 14.12 5.78
C PHE A 38 16.24 13.99 4.67
N ASP A 39 16.64 15.10 4.02
CA ASP A 39 17.35 15.19 2.72
C ASP A 39 16.38 15.19 1.53
N LYS A 40 16.86 15.65 0.37
CA LYS A 40 16.12 15.71 -0.88
C LYS A 40 15.62 14.30 -1.23
N TRP A 41 14.32 14.18 -1.52
CA TRP A 41 13.68 12.90 -1.84
C TRP A 41 14.42 12.08 -2.90
N SER A 42 15.02 12.71 -3.90
CA SER A 42 15.74 12.01 -4.98
C SER A 42 17.05 11.39 -4.50
N SER A 43 17.69 11.97 -3.48
CA SER A 43 18.85 11.39 -2.81
C SER A 43 18.45 10.20 -1.95
N VAL A 44 17.40 10.35 -1.14
CA VAL A 44 16.85 9.29 -0.28
C VAL A 44 16.43 8.08 -1.14
N TYR A 45 15.68 8.31 -2.21
CA TYR A 45 15.26 7.23 -3.11
C TYR A 45 16.45 6.54 -3.80
N ARG A 46 17.47 7.29 -4.24
CA ARG A 46 18.67 6.70 -4.85
C ARG A 46 19.45 5.84 -3.85
N GLN A 47 19.53 6.28 -2.59
CA GLN A 47 20.14 5.50 -1.52
C GLN A 47 19.33 4.24 -1.23
N PHE A 48 18.01 4.37 -1.07
CA PHE A 48 17.09 3.26 -0.87
C PHE A 48 17.30 2.19 -1.96
N ARG A 49 17.26 2.61 -3.24
CA ARG A 49 17.49 1.70 -4.38
C ARG A 49 18.87 1.04 -4.33
N ARG A 50 19.91 1.79 -3.95
CA ARG A 50 21.27 1.24 -3.82
C ARG A 50 21.34 0.17 -2.73
N TRP A 51 20.70 0.40 -1.59
CA TRP A 51 20.63 -0.55 -0.48
C TRP A 51 19.79 -1.77 -0.80
N THR A 52 18.67 -1.61 -1.49
CA THR A 52 17.85 -2.72 -1.98
C THR A 52 18.65 -3.61 -2.94
N LEU A 53 19.36 -3.02 -3.90
CA LEU A 53 20.21 -3.80 -4.83
C LEU A 53 21.40 -4.47 -4.13
N ALA A 54 21.87 -3.90 -3.03
CA ALA A 54 22.93 -4.48 -2.22
C ALA A 54 22.43 -5.56 -1.23
N GLY A 55 21.12 -5.81 -1.15
CA GLY A 55 20.53 -6.76 -0.21
C GLY A 55 20.64 -6.33 1.26
N LEU A 56 20.75 -5.01 1.52
CA LEU A 56 20.98 -4.50 2.88
C LEU A 56 19.78 -4.78 3.80
N TRP A 57 18.56 -4.78 3.25
CA TRP A 57 17.34 -4.94 4.05
C TRP A 57 17.26 -6.34 4.65
N GLU A 58 17.66 -7.36 3.91
CA GLU A 58 17.74 -8.74 4.38
C GLU A 58 18.74 -8.86 5.53
N HIS A 59 19.93 -8.25 5.39
CA HIS A 59 20.96 -8.26 6.44
C HIS A 59 20.50 -7.48 7.68
N LEU A 60 19.79 -6.36 7.49
CA LEU A 60 19.26 -5.56 8.59
C LEU A 60 18.19 -6.35 9.36
N LEU A 61 17.29 -7.03 8.66
CA LEU A 61 16.25 -7.86 9.28
C LEU A 61 16.86 -9.04 10.04
N GLU A 62 17.85 -9.72 9.47
CA GLU A 62 18.56 -10.82 10.15
C GLU A 62 19.23 -10.32 11.45
N ALA A 63 19.98 -9.22 11.36
CA ALA A 63 20.64 -8.63 12.52
C ALA A 63 19.64 -8.19 13.62
N LEU A 64 18.44 -7.72 13.24
CA LEU A 64 17.38 -7.40 14.19
C LEU A 64 16.77 -8.65 14.83
N ASN A 65 16.64 -9.75 14.08
CA ASN A 65 16.13 -11.03 14.59
C ASN A 65 17.10 -11.66 15.61
N GLU A 66 18.42 -11.51 15.40
CA GLU A 66 19.45 -12.00 16.32
C GLU A 66 19.49 -11.22 17.64
N THR A 67 18.99 -9.98 17.67
CA THR A 67 18.90 -9.19 18.91
C THR A 67 17.69 -9.64 19.75
N GLU A 68 17.96 -10.36 20.86
CA GLU A 68 16.95 -10.98 21.75
C GLU A 68 15.95 -10.02 22.43
N GLY A 69 15.99 -8.71 22.14
CA GLY A 69 15.07 -7.70 22.67
C GLY A 69 13.90 -7.34 21.74
N VAL A 70 13.85 -7.81 20.50
CA VAL A 70 12.82 -7.40 19.53
C VAL A 70 11.67 -8.41 19.42
N GLY A 71 11.82 -9.63 19.95
CA GLY A 71 10.78 -10.68 19.91
C GLY A 71 9.44 -10.28 20.57
N GLU A 72 9.43 -9.28 21.46
CA GLU A 72 8.21 -8.77 22.10
C GLU A 72 7.53 -7.64 21.28
N THR A 73 8.24 -7.04 20.30
CA THR A 73 7.76 -5.88 19.50
C THR A 73 7.75 -6.12 17.97
N VAL A 74 8.41 -7.16 17.45
CA VAL A 74 8.25 -7.58 16.04
C VAL A 74 6.87 -8.21 15.87
N GLN A 75 5.86 -7.40 15.57
CA GLN A 75 4.61 -7.90 15.05
C GLN A 75 4.74 -8.07 13.53
N MET A 76 4.38 -9.25 13.01
CA MET A 76 4.11 -9.39 11.58
C MET A 76 3.01 -8.40 11.20
N ILE A 77 3.32 -7.52 10.24
CA ILE A 77 2.33 -6.63 9.65
C ILE A 77 1.76 -7.32 8.41
N ASP A 78 0.59 -7.93 8.56
CA ASP A 78 -0.18 -8.48 7.44
C ASP A 78 -0.83 -7.33 6.67
N SER A 79 -0.09 -6.69 5.76
CA SER A 79 -0.65 -5.64 4.91
C SER A 79 -1.56 -6.27 3.84
N THR A 80 -2.88 -6.15 3.99
CA THR A 80 -3.84 -6.51 2.92
C THR A 80 -3.84 -5.43 1.84
N ILE A 81 -2.92 -5.53 0.88
CA ILE A 81 -2.90 -4.64 -0.30
C ILE A 81 -3.91 -5.19 -1.32
N ILE A 82 -5.13 -4.64 -1.33
CA ILE A 82 -6.09 -4.91 -2.40
C ILE A 82 -5.82 -3.93 -3.54
N ARG A 83 -5.22 -4.43 -4.64
CA ARG A 83 -5.13 -3.68 -5.89
C ARG A 83 -6.54 -3.39 -6.42
N ALA A 84 -6.97 -2.15 -6.30
CA ALA A 84 -8.20 -1.70 -6.95
C ALA A 84 -8.02 -1.75 -8.48
N HIS A 85 -8.98 -2.36 -9.19
CA HIS A 85 -9.02 -2.31 -10.66
C HIS A 85 -9.12 -0.84 -11.10
N HIS A 86 -8.57 -0.45 -12.26
CA HIS A 86 -8.60 0.96 -12.70
C HIS A 86 -10.03 1.54 -12.76
N CYS A 87 -11.04 0.68 -12.97
CA CYS A 87 -12.46 1.03 -12.96
C CYS A 87 -13.02 1.39 -11.56
N ALA A 88 -12.28 1.17 -10.48
CA ALA A 88 -12.66 1.54 -9.12
C ALA A 88 -12.41 3.03 -8.83
N ALA A 89 -11.61 3.71 -9.65
CA ALA A 89 -11.58 5.17 -9.69
C ALA A 89 -12.90 5.63 -10.33
N GLY A 90 -13.92 5.86 -9.50
CA GLY A 90 -15.28 6.14 -9.95
C GLY A 90 -15.33 7.15 -11.10
N ALA A 91 -16.20 6.90 -12.08
CA ALA A 91 -16.48 7.86 -13.14
C ALA A 91 -16.91 9.21 -12.54
N LYS A 92 -16.50 10.31 -13.16
CA LYS A 92 -16.85 11.69 -12.76
C LYS A 92 -18.38 11.84 -12.79
N GLY A 93 -19.04 11.65 -11.63
CA GLY A 93 -20.50 11.62 -11.55
C GLY A 93 -21.15 11.19 -10.24
N GLY A 94 -20.41 10.61 -9.28
CA GLY A 94 -20.92 10.25 -7.95
C GLY A 94 -21.95 9.12 -7.93
N LEU A 95 -21.96 8.33 -6.85
CA LEU A 95 -22.99 7.32 -6.63
C LEU A 95 -24.30 8.04 -6.27
N ARG A 96 -25.24 8.18 -7.21
CA ARG A 96 -26.63 8.43 -6.85
C ARG A 96 -27.13 7.17 -6.14
N VAL A 97 -27.11 7.19 -4.82
CA VAL A 97 -27.69 6.14 -3.98
C VAL A 97 -29.17 6.04 -4.35
N ARG A 98 -29.51 5.17 -5.28
CA ARG A 98 -30.88 4.73 -5.49
C ARG A 98 -31.08 3.60 -4.49
N VAL A 99 -31.54 3.97 -3.29
CA VAL A 99 -31.98 3.03 -2.26
C VAL A 99 -33.03 2.12 -2.92
N LEU A 100 -32.65 0.89 -3.24
CA LEU A 100 -33.58 -0.15 -3.65
C LEU A 100 -34.16 -0.74 -2.37
N GLY A 101 -35.27 -0.17 -1.92
CA GLY A 101 -36.05 -0.68 -0.81
C GLY A 101 -37.41 0.01 -0.74
N ALA A 102 -38.48 -0.81 -0.68
CA ALA A 102 -39.92 -0.51 -0.67
C ALA A 102 -40.56 -0.27 -2.06
N GLN A 103 -41.60 -0.97 -2.52
CA GLN A 103 -42.55 -1.89 -1.89
C GLN A 103 -43.21 -2.74 -2.98
N GLU A 104 -43.44 -4.01 -2.67
CA GLU A 104 -44.36 -4.93 -3.34
C GLU A 104 -45.79 -4.36 -3.34
N VAL A 105 -46.49 -4.32 -4.49
CA VAL A 105 -47.93 -4.53 -4.69
C VAL A 105 -48.26 -4.32 -6.18
N ALA A 106 -48.55 -5.42 -6.89
CA ALA A 106 -49.65 -5.58 -7.85
C ALA A 106 -49.39 -6.85 -8.68
N SER A 107 -50.21 -7.85 -8.42
CA SER A 107 -50.14 -9.19 -8.97
C SER A 107 -50.29 -9.25 -10.50
N ARG A 108 -49.70 -10.29 -11.10
CA ARG A 108 -50.46 -11.28 -11.89
C ARG A 108 -49.70 -12.60 -11.95
N GLN A 109 -50.14 -13.58 -11.14
CA GLN A 109 -49.72 -14.98 -11.30
C GLN A 109 -50.13 -15.48 -12.69
N LYS A 110 -49.16 -15.97 -13.48
CA LYS A 110 -49.44 -16.87 -14.60
C LYS A 110 -49.00 -18.27 -14.20
N SER A 111 -49.97 -19.03 -13.70
CA SER A 111 -49.89 -20.49 -13.67
C SER A 111 -50.50 -21.02 -14.97
N THR A 112 -49.79 -21.90 -15.66
CA THR A 112 -50.42 -23.10 -16.23
C THR A 112 -49.39 -24.24 -16.18
N SER A 113 -49.74 -25.22 -15.36
CA SER A 113 -49.09 -26.51 -15.15
C SER A 113 -48.79 -27.26 -16.45
N ALA A 114 -47.66 -27.97 -16.44
CA ALA A 114 -47.26 -28.93 -17.46
C ALA A 114 -48.34 -30.01 -17.69
N ARG A 115 -48.35 -30.48 -18.94
CA ARG A 115 -49.23 -31.46 -19.58
C ARG A 115 -49.12 -32.82 -18.88
N MET A 116 -50.23 -33.36 -18.37
CA MET A 116 -50.29 -34.75 -17.93
C MET A 116 -50.23 -35.69 -19.15
N ALA A 117 -49.30 -36.63 -19.13
CA ALA A 117 -49.32 -37.80 -20.00
C ALA A 117 -50.50 -38.70 -19.60
N LYS A 118 -51.30 -39.13 -20.57
CA LYS A 118 -52.32 -40.16 -20.37
C LYS A 118 -51.75 -41.47 -20.86
N ALA A 119 -51.49 -42.40 -19.93
CA ALA A 119 -51.17 -43.78 -20.21
C ALA A 119 -52.42 -44.67 -20.04
N CYS A 120 -52.30 -45.89 -20.58
CA CYS A 120 -53.27 -47.01 -20.69
C CYS A 120 -54.13 -46.99 -21.97
N ARG A 121 -54.16 -48.06 -22.77
CA ARG A 121 -54.02 -49.49 -22.44
C ARG A 121 -53.14 -50.23 -23.45
#